data_AF-A0A078JC05-F1
#
_entry.id   AF-A0A078JC05-F1
#
_cell.length_a   1.000
_cell.length_b   1.000
_cell.length_c   1.000
_cell.angle_alpha   90.00
_cell.angle_beta   90.00
_cell.angle_gamma   90.00
#
_symmetry.space_group_name_H-M   'P 1'
#
loop_
_entity.id
_entity.type
_entity.pdbx_description
1 polymer ?
#
loop_
_entity_poly.entity_id
_entity_poly.type
_entity_poly.pdbx_seq_one_letter_code
_entity_poly.pdbx_strand_id
1 'polypeptide(L)'
;MKKRLFEIFEGWCDNVLDLLHATEEEAILRRDIYDRTPSFTWGKGRVTLLGDSIHAMQPNMGQGGCMAIEDSYQLALELEEAWKKSVATNKPVDIVSSLKRYEESRRVRVAIIHGMARMAAIMASTYKAYLGVGLGPLSFLAKLRIQHPGIIGGRFLMDMTMPLMLDWVLGGNSEKLEGRSPNCRLTDKADDRLRQWFEDDEALERTIKGEWYLIPHGNKGSVSETLCLTKDEDQPCIIGSEPDQDVSGTHIMIRSPQVSKMHARVIYKDGAFFLMDLRSEHGTYVTDNQGRRYRVTPKFPARFRPSDIIEFGSDKKAAFKVKVIRSTPNLTRKDEKSNGKLLQAA
;
A
#
# COMPACT_ATOMS: atom_id res chain seq x y z
N MET A 1 31.07 -9.34 -21.10
CA MET A 1 29.78 -8.67 -21.44
C MET A 1 30.01 -7.35 -22.16
N LYS A 2 30.94 -6.51 -21.68
CA LYS A 2 31.29 -5.21 -22.27
C LYS A 2 31.69 -5.30 -23.74
N LYS A 3 32.48 -6.30 -24.14
CA LYS A 3 32.82 -6.55 -25.56
C LYS A 3 31.58 -6.69 -26.45
N ARG A 4 30.57 -7.46 -26.02
CA ARG A 4 29.31 -7.62 -26.76
C ARG A 4 28.53 -6.30 -26.84
N LEU A 5 28.58 -5.47 -25.81
CA LEU A 5 27.95 -4.15 -25.85
C LEU A 5 28.64 -3.24 -26.87
N PHE A 6 29.97 -3.25 -26.95
CA PHE A 6 30.70 -2.53 -28.00
C PHE A 6 30.31 -3.01 -29.41
N GLU A 7 30.15 -4.31 -29.63
CA GLU A 7 29.66 -4.85 -30.91
C GLU A 7 28.21 -4.41 -31.21
N ILE A 8 27.34 -4.37 -30.19
CA ILE A 8 25.94 -3.92 -30.36
C ILE A 8 25.86 -2.42 -30.65
N PHE A 9 26.68 -1.61 -29.99
CA PHE A 9 26.67 -0.15 -30.10
C PHE A 9 27.71 0.40 -31.08
N GLU A 10 28.32 -0.46 -31.89
CA GLU A 10 29.21 -0.04 -32.98
C GLU A 10 28.48 0.95 -33.91
N GLY A 11 29.12 2.08 -34.22
CA GLY A 11 28.56 3.14 -35.05
C GLY A 11 27.58 4.10 -34.34
N TRP A 12 27.38 3.97 -33.03
CA TRP A 12 26.71 4.99 -32.23
C TRP A 12 27.66 6.15 -31.91
N CYS A 13 27.11 7.28 -31.44
CA CYS A 13 27.92 8.46 -31.12
C CYS A 13 28.89 8.22 -29.96
N ASP A 14 29.98 9.00 -29.95
CA ASP A 14 31.09 8.88 -28.99
C ASP A 14 30.61 8.91 -27.54
N ASN A 15 29.61 9.74 -27.20
CA ASN A 15 29.03 9.78 -25.85
C ASN A 15 28.53 8.42 -25.35
N VAL A 16 27.95 7.58 -26.21
CA VAL A 16 27.48 6.24 -25.83
C VAL A 16 28.67 5.30 -25.60
N LEU A 17 29.68 5.39 -26.47
CA LEU A 17 30.90 4.58 -26.36
C LEU A 17 31.71 4.97 -25.12
N ASP A 18 31.80 6.26 -24.80
CA ASP A 18 32.46 6.78 -23.60
C ASP A 18 31.82 6.27 -22.32
N LEU A 19 30.48 6.24 -22.25
CA LEU A 19 29.74 5.65 -21.14
C LEU A 19 30.05 4.16 -20.98
N LEU A 20 30.13 3.41 -22.08
CA LEU A 20 30.53 2.01 -22.04
C LEU A 20 31.98 1.86 -21.56
N HIS A 21 32.91 2.69 -22.06
CA HIS A 21 34.31 2.69 -21.62
C HIS A 21 34.45 2.94 -20.12
N ALA A 22 33.76 3.95 -19.59
CA ALA A 22 33.78 4.35 -18.18
C ALA A 22 33.09 3.35 -17.23
N THR A 23 32.24 2.45 -17.75
CA THR A 23 31.54 1.45 -16.93
C THR A 23 32.42 0.21 -16.73
N GLU A 24 32.85 -0.08 -15.50
CA GLU A 24 33.60 -1.30 -15.17
C GLU A 24 32.83 -2.57 -15.54
N GLU A 25 33.53 -3.62 -15.99
CA GLU A 25 32.89 -4.86 -16.50
C GLU A 25 32.02 -5.52 -15.43
N GLU A 26 32.45 -5.51 -14.17
CA GLU A 26 31.76 -6.10 -13.03
C GLU A 26 30.47 -5.35 -12.67
N ALA A 27 30.35 -4.08 -13.06
CA ALA A 27 29.15 -3.28 -12.87
C ALA A 27 28.07 -3.55 -13.93
N ILE A 28 28.39 -4.27 -15.01
CA ILE A 28 27.48 -4.55 -16.11
C ILE A 28 26.61 -5.76 -15.79
N LEU A 29 25.34 -5.50 -15.50
CA LEU A 29 24.34 -6.52 -15.21
C LEU A 29 23.46 -6.79 -16.43
N ARG A 30 23.39 -8.06 -16.85
CA ARG A 30 22.40 -8.49 -17.83
C ARG A 30 21.10 -8.84 -17.12
N ARG A 31 20.01 -8.19 -17.53
CA ARG A 31 18.65 -8.53 -17.10
C ARG A 31 17.82 -8.87 -18.33
N ASP A 32 17.37 -10.11 -18.41
CA ASP A 32 16.43 -10.52 -19.44
C ASP A 32 15.04 -9.94 -19.10
N ILE A 33 14.33 -9.47 -20.12
CA ILE A 33 13.01 -8.84 -19.97
C ILE A 33 11.95 -9.86 -20.35
N TYR A 34 11.01 -10.09 -19.44
CA TYR A 34 9.86 -10.97 -19.64
C TYR A 34 8.57 -10.18 -19.49
N ASP A 35 7.61 -10.37 -20.39
CA ASP A 35 6.24 -9.89 -20.30
C ASP A 35 5.25 -11.07 -20.22
N ARG A 36 3.97 -10.76 -19.97
CA ARG A 36 2.88 -11.74 -19.99
C ARG A 36 1.88 -11.38 -21.08
N THR A 37 1.33 -12.39 -21.74
CA THR A 37 0.21 -12.14 -22.66
C THR A 37 -0.99 -11.65 -21.84
N PRO A 38 -1.70 -10.58 -22.26
CA PRO A 38 -2.86 -10.08 -21.55
C PRO A 38 -3.91 -11.18 -21.29
N SER A 39 -4.39 -11.28 -20.05
CA SER A 39 -5.43 -12.24 -19.64
C SER A 39 -6.79 -11.56 -19.51
N PHE A 40 -7.85 -12.27 -19.91
CA PHE A 40 -9.23 -11.85 -19.73
C PHE A 40 -9.81 -12.20 -18.36
N THR A 41 -9.06 -12.90 -17.51
CA THR A 41 -9.50 -13.35 -16.19
C THR A 41 -8.41 -13.05 -15.18
N TRP A 42 -8.70 -12.19 -14.21
CA TRP A 42 -7.75 -11.71 -13.22
C TRP A 42 -7.92 -12.41 -11.86
N GLY A 43 -9.06 -13.05 -11.63
CA GLY A 43 -9.35 -13.70 -10.36
C GLY A 43 -10.40 -14.79 -10.45
N LYS A 44 -10.57 -15.52 -9.34
CA LYS A 44 -11.63 -16.52 -9.16
C LYS A 44 -12.13 -16.48 -7.72
N GLY A 45 -13.45 -16.39 -7.56
CA GLY A 45 -14.09 -16.35 -6.24
C GLY A 45 -13.65 -15.12 -5.45
N ARG A 46 -13.05 -15.33 -4.27
CA ARG A 46 -12.59 -14.26 -3.37
C ARG A 46 -11.11 -13.89 -3.55
N VAL A 47 -10.50 -14.30 -4.66
CA VAL A 47 -9.10 -14.04 -4.98
C VAL A 47 -9.04 -13.29 -6.31
N THR A 48 -8.28 -12.19 -6.34
CA THR A 48 -7.97 -11.43 -7.56
C THR A 48 -6.48 -11.12 -7.62
N LEU A 49 -5.97 -10.91 -8.83
CA LEU A 49 -4.60 -10.50 -9.12
C LEU A 49 -4.58 -9.02 -9.52
N LEU A 50 -3.45 -8.36 -9.23
CA LEU A 50 -3.20 -6.96 -9.58
C LEU A 50 -1.71 -6.74 -9.86
N GLY A 51 -1.37 -5.69 -10.61
CA GLY A 51 0.03 -5.41 -10.95
C GLY A 51 0.67 -6.51 -11.81
N ASP A 52 1.98 -6.69 -11.64
CA ASP A 52 2.77 -7.66 -12.39
C ASP A 52 2.28 -9.11 -12.28
N SER A 53 1.51 -9.44 -11.22
CA SER A 53 0.92 -10.77 -11.07
C SER A 53 -0.07 -11.15 -12.18
N ILE A 54 -0.66 -10.17 -12.87
CA ILE A 54 -1.61 -10.40 -13.98
C ILE A 54 -1.23 -9.68 -15.27
N HIS A 55 -0.47 -8.59 -15.21
CA HIS A 55 -0.14 -7.77 -16.38
C HIS A 55 1.31 -7.28 -16.42
N ALA A 56 2.25 -8.12 -15.96
CA ALA A 56 3.68 -7.86 -16.17
C ALA A 56 3.98 -7.49 -17.62
N MET A 57 4.55 -6.30 -17.82
CA MET A 57 4.78 -5.69 -19.13
C MET A 57 6.23 -5.27 -19.31
N GLN A 58 6.65 -5.06 -20.56
CA GLN A 58 7.99 -4.57 -20.84
C GLN A 58 8.18 -3.12 -20.32
N PRO A 59 9.38 -2.74 -19.86
CA PRO A 59 9.60 -1.48 -19.15
C PRO A 59 9.66 -0.25 -20.07
N ASN A 60 9.46 -0.40 -21.39
CA ASN A 60 9.72 0.66 -22.39
C ASN A 60 8.85 1.92 -22.26
N MET A 61 7.79 1.86 -21.45
CA MET A 61 6.96 3.02 -21.12
C MET A 61 7.01 3.40 -19.63
N GLY A 62 7.68 2.62 -18.79
CA GLY A 62 7.72 2.85 -17.34
C GLY A 62 6.36 2.76 -16.62
N GLN A 63 5.35 2.13 -17.24
CA GLN A 63 3.96 2.18 -16.75
C GLN A 63 3.54 1.04 -15.82
N GLY A 64 4.34 -0.03 -15.64
CA GLY A 64 3.94 -1.18 -14.80
C GLY A 64 3.57 -0.79 -13.37
N GLY A 65 4.41 0.04 -12.74
CA GLY A 65 4.14 0.57 -11.39
C GLY A 65 2.91 1.47 -11.33
N CYS A 66 2.74 2.38 -12.30
CA CYS A 66 1.57 3.23 -12.37
C CYS A 66 0.28 2.42 -12.51
N MET A 67 0.28 1.37 -13.34
CA MET A 67 -0.88 0.49 -13.50
C MET A 67 -1.21 -0.25 -12.20
N ALA A 68 -0.20 -0.72 -11.46
CA ALA A 68 -0.40 -1.39 -10.17
C ALA A 68 -1.00 -0.45 -9.11
N ILE A 69 -0.61 0.83 -9.11
CA ILE A 69 -1.17 1.85 -8.22
C ILE A 69 -2.63 2.12 -8.57
N GLU A 70 -2.93 2.33 -9.85
CA GLU A 70 -4.30 2.55 -10.31
C GLU A 70 -5.21 1.34 -10.03
N ASP A 71 -4.68 0.12 -10.17
CA ASP A 71 -5.40 -1.10 -9.82
C ASP A 71 -5.73 -1.15 -8.32
N SER A 72 -4.74 -0.85 -7.48
CA SER A 72 -4.90 -0.84 -6.02
C SER A 72 -5.97 0.16 -5.60
N TYR A 73 -5.95 1.35 -6.22
CA TYR A 73 -6.95 2.38 -6.00
C TYR A 73 -8.36 1.93 -6.43
N GLN A 74 -8.51 1.41 -7.65
CA GLN A 74 -9.80 0.94 -8.14
C GLN A 74 -10.34 -0.22 -7.31
N LEU A 75 -9.48 -1.16 -6.89
CA LEU A 75 -9.86 -2.26 -6.02
C LEU A 75 -10.36 -1.75 -4.65
N ALA A 76 -9.65 -0.79 -4.05
CA ALA A 76 -10.06 -0.18 -2.78
C ALA A 76 -11.43 0.49 -2.89
N LEU A 77 -11.68 1.24 -3.99
CA LEU A 77 -12.98 1.86 -4.25
C LEU A 77 -14.12 0.84 -4.34
N GLU A 78 -13.93 -0.24 -5.09
CA GLU A 78 -14.96 -1.29 -5.24
C GLU A 78 -15.25 -2.01 -3.92
N LEU A 79 -14.23 -2.23 -3.09
CA LEU A 79 -14.38 -2.84 -1.78
C LEU A 79 -15.05 -1.91 -0.77
N GLU A 80 -14.69 -0.62 -0.77
CA GLU A 80 -15.33 0.39 0.07
C GLU A 80 -16.82 0.53 -0.26
N GLU A 81 -17.16 0.60 -1.54
CA GLU A 81 -18.55 0.71 -2.00
C GLU A 81 -19.36 -0.53 -1.62
N ALA A 82 -18.76 -1.72 -1.73
CA ALA A 82 -19.39 -2.97 -1.31
C ALA A 82 -19.61 -3.02 0.21
N TRP A 83 -18.65 -2.51 0.98
CA TRP A 83 -18.77 -2.36 2.43
C TRP A 83 -19.91 -1.40 2.80
N LYS A 84 -19.96 -0.21 2.20
CA LYS A 84 -21.05 0.78 2.42
C LYS A 84 -22.42 0.18 2.12
N LYS A 85 -22.56 -0.54 1.00
CA LYS A 85 -23.81 -1.25 0.65
C LYS A 85 -24.17 -2.34 1.64
N SER A 86 -23.18 -3.11 2.10
CA SER A 86 -23.36 -4.15 3.12
C SER A 86 -23.92 -3.56 4.42
N VAL A 87 -23.34 -2.45 4.90
CA VAL A 87 -23.81 -1.73 6.09
C VAL A 87 -25.23 -1.19 5.89
N ALA A 88 -25.51 -0.56 4.75
CA ALA A 88 -26.83 0.03 4.48
C ALA A 88 -27.95 -1.01 4.36
N THR A 89 -27.64 -2.19 3.82
CA THR A 89 -28.63 -3.25 3.54
C THR A 89 -28.66 -4.35 4.60
N ASN A 90 -27.75 -4.31 5.59
CA ASN A 90 -27.53 -5.36 6.58
C ASN A 90 -27.32 -6.76 5.97
N LYS A 91 -26.67 -6.83 4.80
CA LYS A 91 -26.34 -8.08 4.09
C LYS A 91 -24.83 -8.30 4.08
N PRO A 92 -24.35 -9.55 3.96
CA PRO A 92 -22.92 -9.83 3.81
C PRO A 92 -22.30 -9.10 2.62
N VAL A 93 -21.03 -8.71 2.73
CA VAL A 93 -20.30 -8.05 1.64
C VAL A 93 -20.19 -8.99 0.44
N ASP A 94 -20.71 -8.54 -0.71
CA ASP A 94 -20.56 -9.25 -1.99
C ASP A 94 -19.18 -9.00 -2.60
N ILE A 95 -18.18 -9.69 -2.04
CA ILE A 95 -16.78 -9.58 -2.48
C ILE A 95 -16.60 -10.02 -3.93
N VAL A 96 -17.25 -11.12 -4.34
CA VAL A 96 -17.00 -11.72 -5.66
C VAL A 96 -17.40 -10.76 -6.78
N SER A 97 -18.57 -10.14 -6.68
CA SER A 97 -19.02 -9.15 -7.67
C SER A 97 -18.14 -7.91 -7.66
N SER A 98 -17.65 -7.46 -6.49
CA SER A 98 -16.73 -6.32 -6.40
C SER A 98 -15.38 -6.58 -7.07
N LEU A 99 -14.80 -7.76 -6.88
CA LEU A 99 -13.57 -8.14 -7.57
C LEU A 99 -13.78 -8.20 -9.09
N LYS A 100 -14.96 -8.61 -9.55
CA LYS A 100 -15.27 -8.64 -10.98
C LYS A 100 -15.41 -7.25 -11.59
N ARG A 101 -16.08 -6.32 -10.90
CA ARG A 101 -16.17 -4.91 -11.35
C ARG A 101 -14.81 -4.24 -11.41
N TYR A 102 -13.94 -4.53 -10.44
CA TYR A 102 -12.54 -4.10 -10.47
C TYR A 102 -11.84 -4.57 -11.76
N GLU A 103 -11.90 -5.87 -12.06
CA GLU A 103 -11.31 -6.45 -13.27
C GLU A 103 -11.85 -5.76 -14.55
N GLU A 104 -13.17 -5.61 -14.66
CA GLU A 104 -13.83 -5.02 -15.83
C GLU A 104 -13.44 -3.56 -16.04
N SER A 105 -13.32 -2.79 -14.96
CA SER A 105 -12.91 -1.38 -14.99
C SER A 105 -11.46 -1.20 -15.46
N ARG A 106 -10.57 -2.15 -15.10
CA ARG A 106 -9.12 -2.03 -15.35
C ARG A 106 -8.64 -2.68 -16.63
N ARG A 107 -9.28 -3.77 -17.06
CA ARG A 107 -8.77 -4.65 -18.13
C ARG A 107 -8.45 -3.92 -19.43
N VAL A 108 -9.35 -3.03 -19.89
CA VAL A 108 -9.16 -2.32 -21.17
C VAL A 108 -7.96 -1.39 -21.10
N ARG A 109 -7.86 -0.58 -20.04
CA ARG A 109 -6.76 0.37 -19.85
C ARG A 109 -5.41 -0.36 -19.80
N VAL A 110 -5.33 -1.42 -18.99
CA VAL A 110 -4.11 -2.22 -18.87
C VAL A 110 -3.73 -2.90 -20.19
N ALA A 111 -4.69 -3.47 -20.92
CA ALA A 111 -4.40 -4.13 -22.20
C ALA A 111 -3.84 -3.16 -23.25
N ILE A 112 -4.36 -1.93 -23.31
CA ILE A 112 -3.86 -0.90 -24.23
C ILE A 112 -2.42 -0.49 -23.86
N ILE A 113 -2.16 -0.18 -22.58
CA ILE A 113 -0.83 0.21 -22.11
C ILE A 113 0.18 -0.93 -22.33
N HIS A 114 -0.21 -2.17 -22.05
CA HIS A 114 0.62 -3.35 -22.31
C HIS A 114 0.97 -3.47 -23.81
N GLY A 115 -0.03 -3.32 -24.68
CA GLY A 115 0.16 -3.34 -26.13
C GLY A 115 1.12 -2.25 -26.59
N MET A 116 0.93 -1.02 -26.11
CA MET A 116 1.82 0.11 -26.42
C MET A 116 3.25 -0.14 -25.93
N ALA A 117 3.44 -0.69 -24.72
CA ALA A 117 4.78 -0.96 -24.18
C ALA A 117 5.55 -2.01 -25.00
N ARG A 118 4.83 -3.01 -25.52
CA ARG A 118 5.38 -4.01 -26.43
C ARG A 118 5.68 -3.43 -27.82
N MET A 119 4.78 -2.60 -28.34
CA MET A 119 5.02 -1.90 -29.60
C MET A 119 6.24 -0.98 -29.52
N ALA A 120 6.40 -0.25 -28.42
CA ALA A 120 7.58 0.58 -28.17
C ALA A 120 8.88 -0.26 -28.14
N ALA A 121 8.83 -1.46 -27.56
CA ALA A 121 9.96 -2.40 -27.57
C ALA A 121 10.32 -2.87 -28.98
N ILE A 122 9.31 -3.26 -29.75
CA ILE A 122 9.47 -3.70 -31.13
C ILE A 122 10.07 -2.54 -31.92
N MET A 123 9.49 -1.35 -31.85
CA MET A 123 10.05 -0.17 -32.48
C MET A 123 11.50 0.05 -32.06
N ALA A 124 11.83 0.16 -30.78
CA ALA A 124 13.21 0.40 -30.33
C ALA A 124 14.21 -0.68 -30.82
N SER A 125 13.79 -1.94 -30.91
CA SER A 125 14.66 -3.04 -31.34
C SER A 125 14.74 -3.23 -32.85
N THR A 126 13.67 -2.95 -33.60
CA THR A 126 13.61 -3.10 -35.07
C THR A 126 13.95 -1.82 -35.82
N TYR A 127 13.89 -0.64 -35.18
CA TYR A 127 14.20 0.64 -35.82
C TYR A 127 15.68 0.77 -36.22
N LYS A 128 16.55 -0.13 -35.74
CA LYS A 128 17.93 -0.28 -36.24
C LYS A 128 17.98 -0.61 -37.75
N ALA A 129 16.91 -1.12 -38.35
CA ALA A 129 16.85 -1.46 -39.78
C ALA A 129 16.49 -0.29 -40.72
N TYR A 130 16.02 0.86 -40.20
CA TYR A 130 15.59 2.00 -41.05
C TYR A 130 16.65 3.09 -41.23
N LEU A 131 17.82 2.98 -40.58
CA LEU A 131 18.95 3.89 -40.77
C LEU A 131 20.02 3.37 -41.74
N GLY A 132 19.65 2.48 -42.66
CA GLY A 132 20.46 2.22 -43.87
C GLY A 132 20.99 0.80 -44.04
N VAL A 133 20.38 -0.22 -43.43
CA VAL A 133 20.76 -1.62 -43.70
C VAL A 133 19.51 -2.47 -43.86
N GLY A 134 19.24 -2.96 -45.07
CA GLY A 134 18.16 -3.94 -45.29
C GLY A 134 17.32 -3.84 -46.56
N LEU A 135 17.61 -2.95 -47.51
CA LEU A 135 16.82 -2.88 -48.76
C LEU A 135 17.18 -3.95 -49.81
N GLY A 136 18.13 -4.84 -49.54
CA GLY A 136 18.58 -5.85 -50.50
C GLY A 136 18.89 -5.22 -51.87
N PRO A 137 18.37 -5.75 -53.00
CA PRO A 137 18.62 -5.21 -54.35
C PRO A 137 18.08 -3.78 -54.58
N LEU A 138 17.32 -3.20 -53.63
CA LEU A 138 16.75 -1.86 -53.71
C LEU A 138 17.51 -0.82 -52.87
N SER A 139 18.74 -1.11 -52.43
CA SER A 139 19.58 -0.20 -51.62
C SER A 139 19.82 1.18 -52.25
N PHE A 140 19.65 1.32 -53.58
CA PHE A 140 19.72 2.60 -54.28
C PHE A 140 18.62 3.59 -53.86
N LEU A 141 17.47 3.11 -53.36
CA LEU A 141 16.37 3.97 -52.90
C LEU A 141 16.74 4.72 -51.61
N ALA A 142 17.64 4.20 -50.78
CA ALA A 142 18.13 4.92 -49.59
C ALA A 142 19.00 6.14 -49.95
N LYS A 143 19.58 6.19 -51.16
CA LYS A 143 20.34 7.34 -51.67
C LYS A 143 19.42 8.47 -52.13
N LEU A 144 18.23 8.13 -52.59
CA LEU A 144 17.17 9.09 -52.84
C LEU A 144 16.61 9.47 -51.46
N ARG A 145 17.09 10.60 -50.91
CA ARG A 145 16.66 11.18 -49.61
C ARG A 145 15.20 11.63 -49.61
N ILE A 146 14.33 10.93 -50.35
CA ILE A 146 12.90 11.18 -50.50
C ILE A 146 12.25 10.68 -49.22
N GLN A 147 11.77 11.61 -48.40
CA GLN A 147 10.91 11.25 -47.27
C GLN A 147 9.65 10.60 -47.83
N HIS A 148 9.46 9.31 -47.53
CA HIS A 148 8.29 8.57 -47.97
C HIS A 148 7.02 9.34 -47.55
N PRO A 149 6.05 9.60 -48.44
CA PRO A 149 4.88 10.44 -48.13
C PRO A 149 4.08 9.92 -46.92
N GLY A 150 4.06 8.60 -46.71
CA GLY A 150 3.49 8.00 -45.49
C GLY A 150 4.22 8.35 -44.18
N ILE A 151 5.52 8.68 -44.20
CA ILE A 151 6.27 9.14 -43.03
C ILE A 151 5.87 10.58 -42.67
N ILE A 152 5.69 11.44 -43.67
CA ILE A 152 5.25 12.82 -43.46
C ILE A 152 3.81 12.83 -42.93
N GLY A 153 2.91 12.05 -43.56
CA GLY A 153 1.53 11.90 -43.07
C GLY A 153 1.46 11.26 -41.68
N GLY A 154 2.27 10.22 -41.43
CA GLY A 154 2.35 9.57 -40.12
C GLY A 154 2.91 10.48 -39.02
N ARG A 155 3.92 11.30 -39.34
CA ARG A 155 4.48 12.31 -38.43
C ARG A 155 3.46 13.39 -38.09
N PHE A 156 2.75 13.91 -39.10
CA PHE A 156 1.69 14.89 -38.88
C PHE A 156 0.58 14.35 -37.97
N LEU A 157 0.13 13.10 -38.21
CA LEU A 157 -0.86 12.44 -37.37
C LEU A 157 -0.35 12.18 -35.95
N MET A 158 0.90 11.72 -35.80
CA MET A 158 1.56 11.56 -34.50
C MET A 158 1.64 12.88 -33.75
N ASP A 159 2.16 13.94 -34.36
CA ASP A 159 2.30 15.26 -33.72
C ASP A 159 0.95 15.80 -33.23
N MET A 160 -0.12 15.56 -33.99
CA MET A 160 -1.47 15.95 -33.59
C MET A 160 -2.04 15.10 -32.44
N THR A 161 -1.76 13.79 -32.42
CA THR A 161 -2.36 12.85 -31.45
C THR A 161 -1.50 12.62 -30.21
N MET A 162 -0.22 12.96 -30.26
CA MET A 162 0.77 12.71 -29.21
C MET A 162 0.43 13.41 -27.88
N PRO A 163 -0.05 14.67 -27.84
CA PRO A 163 -0.43 15.29 -26.57
C PRO A 163 -1.54 14.53 -25.85
N LEU A 164 -2.58 14.10 -26.57
CA LEU A 164 -3.69 13.33 -26.02
C LEU A 164 -3.24 11.94 -25.56
N MET A 165 -2.38 11.29 -26.35
CA MET A 165 -1.84 9.99 -26.01
C MET A 165 -0.93 10.05 -24.79
N LEU A 166 -0.05 11.05 -24.70
CA LEU A 166 0.81 11.26 -23.54
C LEU A 166 0.01 11.59 -22.29
N ASP A 167 -1.03 12.44 -22.40
CA ASP A 167 -1.90 12.74 -21.26
C ASP A 167 -2.62 11.48 -20.75
N TRP A 168 -3.16 10.66 -21.66
CA TRP A 168 -3.84 9.42 -21.29
C TRP A 168 -2.89 8.34 -20.73
N VAL A 169 -1.68 8.24 -21.29
CA VAL A 169 -0.65 7.27 -20.86
C VAL A 169 -0.03 7.69 -19.54
N LEU A 170 0.41 8.95 -19.41
CA LEU A 170 1.16 9.45 -18.25
C LEU A 170 0.25 9.95 -17.13
N GLY A 171 -0.82 10.67 -17.48
CA GLY A 171 -1.70 11.36 -16.54
C GLY A 171 -2.74 10.46 -15.87
N GLY A 172 -2.96 9.24 -16.37
CA GLY A 172 -3.97 8.37 -15.79
C GLY A 172 -5.38 8.60 -16.35
N ASN A 173 -6.37 7.98 -15.72
CA ASN A 173 -7.77 8.40 -15.88
C ASN A 173 -8.04 9.58 -14.92
N SER A 174 -7.60 10.77 -15.32
CA SER A 174 -7.66 12.00 -14.52
C SER A 174 -9.09 12.56 -14.37
N GLU A 175 -10.02 12.16 -15.23
CA GLU A 175 -11.43 12.59 -15.18
C GLU A 175 -12.15 12.18 -13.87
N LYS A 176 -11.67 11.12 -13.21
CA LYS A 176 -12.24 10.63 -11.94
C LYS A 176 -11.57 11.20 -10.69
N LEU A 177 -10.59 12.08 -10.84
CA LEU A 177 -9.88 12.70 -9.70
C LEU A 177 -10.62 13.96 -9.26
N GLU A 178 -11.60 13.79 -8.36
CA GLU A 178 -12.30 14.93 -7.77
C GLU A 178 -11.37 15.77 -6.88
N GLY A 179 -11.37 17.09 -7.06
CA GLY A 179 -10.70 18.04 -6.16
C GLY A 179 -9.18 18.17 -6.32
N ARG A 180 -8.56 17.58 -7.36
CA ARG A 180 -7.14 17.77 -7.67
C ARG A 180 -6.93 18.38 -9.05
N SER A 181 -5.92 19.24 -9.16
CA SER A 181 -5.45 19.72 -10.46
C SER A 181 -4.95 18.52 -11.29
N PRO A 182 -5.34 18.38 -12.56
CA PRO A 182 -4.91 17.27 -13.42
C PRO A 182 -3.43 17.38 -13.81
N ASN A 183 -2.81 18.54 -13.57
CA ASN A 183 -1.40 18.80 -13.82
C ASN A 183 -0.72 19.32 -12.55
N CYS A 184 0.54 18.91 -12.38
CA CYS A 184 1.45 19.55 -11.45
C CYS A 184 1.90 20.89 -12.04
N ARG A 185 1.80 21.96 -11.26
CA ARG A 185 2.33 23.27 -11.61
C ARG A 185 3.73 23.39 -11.02
N LEU A 186 4.62 24.14 -11.67
CA LEU A 186 5.94 24.46 -11.11
C LEU A 186 5.84 25.25 -9.79
N THR A 187 4.70 25.89 -9.54
CA THR A 187 4.37 26.57 -8.29
C THR A 187 3.90 25.63 -7.18
N ASP A 188 3.56 24.38 -7.50
CA ASP A 188 3.12 23.41 -6.50
C ASP A 188 4.33 23.03 -5.65
N LYS A 189 4.31 23.45 -4.38
CA LYS A 189 5.32 23.07 -3.41
C LYS A 189 4.87 21.80 -2.66
N ALA A 190 5.82 20.91 -2.41
CA ALA A 190 5.62 19.84 -1.45
C ALA A 190 5.29 20.44 -0.07
N ASP A 191 4.54 19.72 0.76
CA ASP A 191 4.23 20.15 2.14
C ASP A 191 5.55 20.39 2.90
N ASP A 192 5.73 21.59 3.45
CA ASP A 192 6.95 21.99 4.16
C ASP A 192 7.24 21.11 5.39
N ARG A 193 6.25 20.34 5.85
CA ARG A 193 6.37 19.40 6.96
C ARG A 193 7.01 18.06 6.57
N LEU A 194 7.29 17.83 5.28
CA LEU A 194 7.91 16.57 4.85
C LEU A 194 9.20 16.30 5.61
N ARG A 195 10.06 17.31 5.78
CA ARG A 195 11.32 17.16 6.54
C ARG A 195 11.06 16.82 8.01
N GLN A 196 10.06 17.45 8.61
CA GLN A 196 9.64 17.13 9.98
C GLN A 196 9.13 15.68 10.09
N TRP A 197 8.41 15.17 9.10
CA TRP A 197 7.93 13.78 9.10
C TRP A 197 9.03 12.74 8.90
N PHE A 198 10.19 13.12 8.35
CA PHE A 198 11.36 12.25 8.21
C PHE A 198 12.32 12.31 9.41
N GLU A 199 12.21 13.33 10.28
CA GLU A 199 13.07 13.53 11.45
C GLU A 199 12.33 13.24 12.79
N ASP A 200 11.00 13.47 12.83
CA ASP A 200 10.14 13.25 14.00
C ASP A 200 9.14 12.12 13.72
N ASP A 201 9.56 10.87 13.98
CA ASP A 201 8.68 9.69 13.93
C ASP A 201 7.40 9.89 14.78
N GLU A 202 7.47 10.71 15.84
CA GLU A 202 6.32 11.01 16.68
C GLU A 202 5.36 12.00 16.02
N ALA A 203 5.81 12.85 15.10
CA ALA A 203 4.92 13.71 14.32
C ALA A 203 3.99 12.88 13.46
N LEU A 204 4.49 11.79 12.85
CA LEU A 204 3.66 10.87 12.09
C LEU A 204 2.61 10.22 12.99
N GLU A 205 2.99 9.73 14.18
CA GLU A 205 2.06 9.18 15.18
C GLU A 205 1.00 10.20 15.65
N ARG A 206 1.39 11.44 15.95
CA ARG A 206 0.46 12.53 16.33
C ARG A 206 -0.53 12.86 15.22
N THR A 207 -0.15 12.66 13.95
CA THR A 207 -1.07 12.87 12.82
C THR A 207 -2.02 11.69 12.56
N ILE A 208 -1.82 10.53 13.23
CA ILE A 208 -2.71 9.37 13.08
C ILE A 208 -4.07 9.71 13.68
N LYS A 209 -5.01 10.09 12.80
CA LYS A 209 -6.43 10.24 13.14
C LYS A 209 -7.10 8.87 13.17
N GLY A 210 -7.33 8.34 14.36
CA GLY A 210 -8.08 7.10 14.57
C GLY A 210 -8.25 6.72 16.04
N GLU A 211 -9.11 5.74 16.28
CA GLU A 211 -9.33 5.13 17.59
C GLU A 211 -8.28 4.04 17.83
N TRP A 212 -7.84 3.92 19.08
CA TRP A 212 -6.81 2.96 19.48
C TRP A 212 -7.46 1.73 20.08
N TYR A 213 -7.05 0.56 19.60
CA TYR A 213 -7.57 -0.73 20.01
C TYR A 213 -6.46 -1.67 20.48
N LEU A 214 -6.75 -2.44 21.52
CA LEU A 214 -6.00 -3.63 21.89
C LEU A 214 -6.76 -4.84 21.36
N ILE A 215 -6.22 -5.46 20.30
CA ILE A 215 -6.81 -6.62 19.65
C ILE A 215 -6.15 -7.89 20.21
N PRO A 216 -6.90 -8.90 20.69
CA PRO A 216 -6.32 -10.16 21.15
C PRO A 216 -5.34 -10.75 20.12
N HIS A 217 -4.17 -11.18 20.60
CA HIS A 217 -3.07 -11.68 19.79
C HIS A 217 -2.51 -12.97 20.38
N GLY A 218 -2.28 -14.00 19.58
CA GLY A 218 -1.77 -15.31 20.04
C GLY A 218 -2.82 -16.42 20.04
N ASN A 219 -2.45 -17.60 20.56
CA ASN A 219 -3.26 -18.82 20.44
C ASN A 219 -4.51 -18.76 21.34
N LYS A 220 -5.66 -19.14 20.75
CA LYS A 220 -7.01 -19.18 21.35
C LYS A 220 -6.98 -19.76 22.77
N GLY A 221 -7.08 -18.92 23.80
CA GLY A 221 -6.98 -19.38 25.19
C GLY A 221 -7.75 -18.62 26.25
N SER A 222 -7.90 -17.29 26.17
CA SER A 222 -8.48 -16.57 27.33
C SER A 222 -9.12 -15.22 27.06
N VAL A 223 -8.86 -14.60 25.90
CA VAL A 223 -9.35 -13.24 25.61
C VAL A 223 -9.96 -13.19 24.22
N SER A 224 -11.24 -12.82 24.13
CA SER A 224 -11.97 -12.71 22.86
C SER A 224 -12.39 -11.29 22.50
N GLU A 225 -12.31 -10.33 23.43
CA GLU A 225 -12.81 -8.98 23.21
C GLU A 225 -11.70 -8.01 22.77
N THR A 226 -12.02 -7.19 21.78
CA THR A 226 -11.18 -6.06 21.35
C THR A 226 -11.50 -4.87 22.23
N LEU A 227 -10.47 -4.22 22.77
CA LEU A 227 -10.63 -3.18 23.77
C LEU A 227 -10.33 -1.82 23.14
N CYS A 228 -11.24 -0.86 23.24
CA CYS A 228 -11.00 0.50 22.81
C CYS A 228 -10.34 1.29 23.94
N LEU A 229 -9.24 1.98 23.64
CA LEU A 229 -8.58 2.88 24.58
C LEU A 229 -9.19 4.28 24.47
N THR A 230 -9.37 4.93 25.62
CA THR A 230 -9.85 6.32 25.68
C THR A 230 -8.68 7.30 25.60
N LYS A 231 -8.87 8.42 24.88
CA LYS A 231 -7.91 9.54 24.84
C LYS A 231 -8.22 10.62 25.88
N ASP A 232 -9.06 10.29 26.85
CA ASP A 232 -9.38 11.17 27.96
C ASP A 232 -8.31 11.03 29.05
N GLU A 233 -7.61 12.12 29.36
CA GLU A 233 -6.52 12.13 30.36
C GLU A 233 -7.04 11.85 31.78
N ASP A 234 -8.31 12.17 32.05
CA ASP A 234 -8.95 12.02 33.36
C ASP A 234 -9.61 10.64 33.55
N GLN A 235 -9.61 9.78 32.52
CA GLN A 235 -10.22 8.45 32.54
C GLN A 235 -9.19 7.37 32.18
N PRO A 236 -8.38 6.88 33.14
CA PRO A 236 -7.44 5.80 32.88
C PRO A 236 -8.18 4.49 32.57
N CYS A 237 -7.58 3.65 31.73
CA CYS A 237 -8.04 2.26 31.58
C CYS A 237 -7.30 1.37 32.58
N ILE A 238 -8.03 0.74 33.50
CA ILE A 238 -7.49 -0.17 34.50
C ILE A 238 -7.64 -1.60 34.00
N ILE A 239 -6.57 -2.38 34.09
CA ILE A 239 -6.50 -3.75 33.58
C ILE A 239 -6.27 -4.70 34.75
N GLY A 240 -7.15 -5.69 34.87
CA GLY A 240 -7.17 -6.60 36.01
C GLY A 240 -8.01 -7.85 35.77
N SER A 241 -7.97 -8.79 36.71
CA SER A 241 -8.86 -9.96 36.70
C SER A 241 -10.18 -9.72 37.41
N GLU A 242 -10.27 -8.70 38.26
CA GLU A 242 -11.47 -8.30 39.01
C GLU A 242 -11.69 -6.78 38.85
N PRO A 243 -12.95 -6.29 38.86
CA PRO A 243 -13.22 -4.86 38.88
C PRO A 243 -12.92 -4.28 40.26
N ASP A 244 -12.17 -3.18 40.30
CA ASP A 244 -11.91 -2.43 41.52
C ASP A 244 -12.91 -1.27 41.64
N GLN A 245 -13.70 -1.24 42.70
CA GLN A 245 -14.73 -0.21 42.91
C GLN A 245 -14.15 1.13 43.38
N ASP A 246 -12.91 1.15 43.84
CA ASP A 246 -12.29 2.33 44.46
C ASP A 246 -11.56 3.25 43.45
N VAL A 247 -11.38 2.79 42.19
CA VAL A 247 -10.66 3.53 41.15
C VAL A 247 -11.60 3.97 40.02
N SER A 248 -11.74 5.29 39.86
CA SER A 248 -12.44 5.89 38.72
C SER A 248 -11.69 5.64 37.41
N GLY A 249 -12.37 5.12 36.39
CA GLY A 249 -11.79 4.81 35.08
C GLY A 249 -12.53 3.69 34.35
N THR A 250 -12.07 3.36 33.15
CA THR A 250 -12.61 2.24 32.36
C THR A 250 -11.94 0.93 32.81
N HIS A 251 -12.71 0.00 33.36
CA HIS A 251 -12.20 -1.29 33.84
C HIS A 251 -12.22 -2.36 32.74
N ILE A 252 -11.07 -2.96 32.50
CA ILE A 252 -10.85 -4.01 31.50
C ILE A 252 -10.55 -5.30 32.24
N MET A 253 -11.47 -6.26 32.14
CA MET A 253 -11.37 -7.55 32.79
C MET A 253 -10.73 -8.59 31.88
N ILE A 254 -9.62 -9.17 32.32
CA ILE A 254 -8.93 -10.24 31.61
C ILE A 254 -8.92 -11.49 32.50
N ARG A 255 -9.70 -12.50 32.11
CA ARG A 255 -9.76 -13.79 32.82
C ARG A 255 -8.58 -14.66 32.45
N SER A 256 -7.47 -14.48 33.14
CA SER A 256 -6.28 -15.31 33.03
C SER A 256 -5.66 -15.53 34.41
N PRO A 257 -5.18 -16.74 34.74
CA PRO A 257 -4.46 -17.01 35.99
C PRO A 257 -3.23 -16.13 36.19
N GLN A 258 -2.64 -15.63 35.10
CA GLN A 258 -1.46 -14.75 35.17
C GLN A 258 -1.79 -13.26 35.29
N VAL A 259 -3.07 -12.91 35.31
CA VAL A 259 -3.51 -11.51 35.46
C VAL A 259 -3.92 -11.26 36.92
N SER A 260 -3.10 -10.52 37.65
CA SER A 260 -3.42 -10.02 38.99
C SER A 260 -4.72 -9.19 39.02
N LYS A 261 -5.35 -9.10 40.20
CA LYS A 261 -6.59 -8.33 40.42
C LYS A 261 -6.46 -6.90 39.90
N MET A 262 -5.35 -6.24 40.25
CA MET A 262 -4.90 -4.97 39.69
C MET A 262 -3.56 -5.20 39.00
N HIS A 263 -3.57 -5.31 37.67
CA HIS A 263 -2.40 -5.73 36.91
C HIS A 263 -1.64 -4.53 36.33
N ALA A 264 -2.32 -3.71 35.54
CA ALA A 264 -1.73 -2.57 34.87
C ALA A 264 -2.76 -1.45 34.70
N ARG A 265 -2.27 -0.25 34.39
CA ARG A 265 -3.12 0.84 33.91
C ARG A 265 -2.56 1.41 32.62
N VAL A 266 -3.46 1.82 31.75
CA VAL A 266 -3.16 2.59 30.54
C VAL A 266 -3.65 4.01 30.74
N ILE A 267 -2.78 4.98 30.49
CA ILE A 267 -3.07 6.41 30.58
C ILE A 267 -2.76 7.07 29.25
N TYR A 268 -3.58 8.05 28.88
CA TYR A 268 -3.28 8.94 27.77
C TYR A 268 -2.76 10.26 28.35
N LYS A 269 -1.61 10.74 27.85
CA LYS A 269 -1.02 12.00 28.28
C LYS A 269 -0.15 12.58 27.17
N ASP A 270 -0.19 13.89 26.98
CA ASP A 270 0.70 14.60 26.04
C ASP A 270 0.63 14.03 24.60
N GLY A 271 -0.54 13.55 24.18
CA GLY A 271 -0.75 12.98 22.85
C GLY A 271 -0.32 11.52 22.68
N ALA A 272 0.09 10.83 23.75
CA ALA A 272 0.58 9.45 23.70
C ALA A 272 -0.03 8.54 24.77
N PHE A 273 -0.04 7.24 24.48
CA PHE A 273 -0.45 6.22 25.44
C PHE A 273 0.74 5.65 26.21
N PHE A 274 0.55 5.50 27.52
CA PHE A 274 1.51 4.90 28.43
C PHE A 274 0.88 3.76 29.20
N LEU A 275 1.63 2.68 29.34
CA LEU A 275 1.31 1.50 30.11
C LEU A 275 2.13 1.50 31.39
N MET A 276 1.48 1.28 32.52
CA MET A 276 2.13 1.22 33.82
C MET A 276 1.72 -0.05 34.55
N ASP A 277 2.70 -0.87 34.92
CA ASP A 277 2.48 -2.07 35.72
C ASP A 277 2.21 -1.69 37.19
N LEU A 278 1.11 -2.23 37.75
CA LEU A 278 0.64 -1.93 39.11
C LEU A 278 1.23 -2.89 40.16
N ARG A 279 2.47 -3.36 39.94
CA ARG A 279 3.12 -4.44 40.69
C ARG A 279 2.39 -5.76 40.50
N SER A 280 2.12 -6.10 39.25
CA SER A 280 1.54 -7.40 38.92
C SER A 280 2.48 -8.54 39.33
N GLU A 281 1.89 -9.66 39.74
CA GLU A 281 2.64 -10.83 40.20
C GLU A 281 3.49 -11.44 39.07
N HIS A 282 2.91 -11.52 37.87
CA HIS A 282 3.54 -12.16 36.70
C HIS A 282 4.17 -11.17 35.72
N GLY A 283 4.07 -9.86 35.99
CA GLY A 283 4.67 -8.80 35.17
C GLY A 283 3.89 -8.46 33.91
N THR A 284 3.99 -7.20 33.51
CA THR A 284 3.56 -6.70 32.20
C THR A 284 4.74 -6.63 31.23
N TYR A 285 4.56 -7.08 29.99
CA TYR A 285 5.61 -7.07 28.96
C TYR A 285 5.14 -6.37 27.69
N VAL A 286 6.09 -5.72 27.00
CA VAL A 286 5.87 -5.11 25.69
C VAL A 286 6.87 -5.71 24.70
N THR A 287 6.38 -6.09 23.52
CA THR A 287 7.20 -6.46 22.37
C THR A 287 7.07 -5.38 21.31
N ASP A 288 8.19 -4.74 20.97
CA ASP A 288 8.21 -3.66 19.98
C ASP A 288 8.12 -4.17 18.54
N ASN A 289 8.00 -3.24 17.58
CA ASN A 289 7.96 -3.54 16.15
C ASN A 289 9.25 -4.20 15.59
N GLN A 290 10.35 -4.19 16.34
CA GLN A 290 11.59 -4.89 16.00
C GLN A 290 11.63 -6.30 16.61
N GLY A 291 10.58 -6.71 17.33
CA GLY A 291 10.48 -8.02 17.99
C GLY A 291 11.20 -8.09 19.34
N ARG A 292 11.67 -6.96 19.89
CA ARG A 292 12.34 -6.93 21.19
C ARG A 292 11.30 -6.92 22.30
N ARG A 293 11.31 -7.97 23.12
CA ARG A 293 10.43 -8.13 24.28
C ARG A 293 11.12 -7.67 25.56
N TYR A 294 10.50 -6.74 26.29
CA TYR A 294 11.00 -6.24 27.56
C TYR A 294 9.89 -6.18 28.61
N ARG A 295 10.27 -6.27 29.90
CA ARG A 295 9.34 -6.12 31.02
C ARG A 295 9.17 -4.64 31.34
N VAL A 296 7.93 -4.21 31.54
CA VAL A 296 7.62 -2.85 32.01
C VAL A 296 8.02 -2.73 33.48
N THR A 297 8.77 -1.69 33.82
CA THR A 297 9.16 -1.41 35.20
C THR A 297 7.93 -1.08 36.05
N PRO A 298 7.69 -1.78 37.18
CA PRO A 298 6.54 -1.50 38.03
C PRO A 298 6.50 -0.04 38.51
N LYS A 299 5.31 0.56 38.48
CA LYS A 299 5.04 1.97 38.82
C LYS A 299 5.73 3.02 37.94
N PHE A 300 6.41 2.62 36.86
CA PHE A 300 6.97 3.55 35.89
C PHE A 300 6.18 3.47 34.58
N PRO A 301 5.65 4.59 34.06
CA PRO A 301 4.93 4.58 32.79
C PRO A 301 5.90 4.27 31.64
N ALA A 302 5.58 3.27 30.84
CA ALA A 302 6.26 2.92 29.61
C ALA A 302 5.36 3.26 28.41
N ARG A 303 5.89 4.04 27.47
CA ARG A 303 5.18 4.34 26.22
C ARG A 303 5.07 3.08 25.37
N PHE A 304 3.93 2.90 24.69
CA PHE A 304 3.76 1.89 23.66
C PHE A 304 3.23 2.53 22.37
N ARG A 305 3.47 1.86 21.24
CA ARG A 305 3.26 2.36 19.88
C ARG A 305 2.28 1.48 19.10
N PRO A 306 1.76 1.96 17.96
CA PRO A 306 1.00 1.11 17.06
C PRO A 306 1.82 -0.11 16.63
N SER A 307 1.14 -1.26 16.55
CA SER A 307 1.70 -2.58 16.23
C SER A 307 2.53 -3.28 17.32
N ASP A 308 2.83 -2.60 18.44
CA ASP A 308 3.40 -3.26 19.62
C ASP A 308 2.45 -4.35 20.14
N ILE A 309 3.03 -5.34 20.82
CA ILE A 309 2.29 -6.40 21.51
C ILE A 309 2.47 -6.22 23.01
N ILE A 310 1.35 -6.06 23.72
CA ILE A 310 1.30 -5.96 25.17
C ILE A 310 0.86 -7.31 25.74
N GLU A 311 1.61 -7.84 26.70
CA GLU A 311 1.32 -9.11 27.36
C GLU A 311 1.13 -8.87 28.87
N PHE A 312 0.00 -9.31 29.41
CA PHE A 312 -0.29 -9.28 30.84
C PHE A 312 -0.01 -10.65 31.43
N GLY A 313 1.18 -10.81 32.02
CA GLY A 313 1.73 -12.09 32.43
C GLY A 313 2.77 -12.65 31.45
N SER A 314 3.39 -13.75 31.86
CA SER A 314 4.54 -14.39 31.20
C SER A 314 4.19 -15.48 30.18
N ASP A 315 2.96 -16.01 30.21
CA ASP A 315 2.54 -17.15 29.36
C ASP A 315 2.01 -16.77 27.97
N LYS A 316 1.99 -15.48 27.64
CA LYS A 316 1.50 -14.93 26.37
C LYS A 316 0.02 -15.22 26.05
N LYS A 317 -0.78 -15.68 27.01
CA LYS A 317 -2.21 -15.97 26.79
C LYS A 317 -3.09 -14.73 26.88
N ALA A 318 -2.66 -13.72 27.63
CA ALA A 318 -3.27 -12.41 27.71
C ALA A 318 -2.44 -11.39 26.92
N ALA A 319 -2.27 -11.66 25.62
CA ALA A 319 -1.50 -10.82 24.71
C ALA A 319 -2.43 -10.05 23.76
N PHE A 320 -2.09 -8.78 23.52
CA PHE A 320 -2.86 -7.86 22.70
C PHE A 320 -1.96 -7.09 21.76
N LYS A 321 -2.35 -7.02 20.49
CA LYS A 321 -1.70 -6.17 19.50
C LYS A 321 -2.36 -4.80 19.47
N VAL A 322 -1.54 -3.75 19.55
CA VAL A 322 -1.99 -2.37 19.47
C VAL A 322 -2.31 -2.04 18.01
N LYS A 323 -3.51 -1.55 17.74
CA LYS A 323 -3.97 -1.14 16.41
C LYS A 323 -4.63 0.22 16.47
N VAL A 324 -4.32 1.07 15.50
CA VAL A 324 -5.04 2.32 15.29
C VAL A 324 -5.90 2.17 14.06
N ILE A 325 -7.20 2.36 14.22
CA ILE A 325 -8.19 2.21 13.17
C ILE A 325 -8.91 3.54 13.02
N ARG A 326 -8.96 4.07 11.80
CA ARG A 326 -9.74 5.28 11.53
C ARG A 326 -11.22 4.90 11.60
N SER A 327 -11.90 5.35 12.65
CA SER A 327 -13.35 5.33 12.71
C SER A 327 -13.88 6.16 11.53
N THR A 328 -14.74 5.56 10.72
CA THR A 328 -15.59 6.33 9.79
C THR A 328 -16.44 7.29 10.61
N PRO A 329 -16.73 8.51 10.10
CA PRO A 329 -17.67 9.38 10.79
C PRO A 329 -19.02 8.66 10.86
N ASN A 330 -19.53 8.48 12.09
CA ASN A 330 -20.78 7.85 12.48
C ASN A 330 -20.83 6.32 12.50
N LEU A 331 -20.25 5.74 13.55
CA LEU A 331 -20.90 4.64 14.27
C LEU A 331 -21.31 5.18 15.63
N THR A 332 -22.61 5.46 15.74
CA THR A 332 -23.34 5.89 16.93
C THR A 332 -22.76 5.38 18.24
N ARG A 333 -22.45 6.34 19.13
CA ARG A 333 -22.61 6.20 20.57
C ARG A 333 -24.02 5.65 20.80
N LYS A 334 -24.16 4.33 20.95
CA LYS A 334 -25.43 3.71 21.33
C LYS A 334 -25.43 3.52 22.83
N ASP A 335 -26.35 4.26 23.41
CA ASP A 335 -26.77 4.32 24.78
C ASP A 335 -26.76 2.99 25.55
N GLU A 336 -26.44 3.14 26.83
CA GLU A 336 -26.95 2.29 27.89
C GLU A 336 -28.46 2.07 27.72
N LYS A 337 -28.86 0.83 27.47
CA LYS A 337 -29.92 0.07 28.18
C LYS A 337 -30.51 -1.01 27.28
N SER A 338 -30.86 -2.10 27.97
CA SER A 338 -31.85 -3.12 27.59
C SER A 338 -31.37 -4.34 26.81
N ASN A 339 -31.11 -5.39 27.60
CA ASN A 339 -31.63 -6.75 27.44
C ASN A 339 -31.33 -7.52 26.14
N GLY A 340 -30.35 -8.41 26.26
CA GLY A 340 -30.52 -9.86 26.07
C GLY A 340 -31.11 -10.36 24.75
N LYS A 341 -30.26 -10.96 23.92
CA LYS A 341 -30.42 -12.37 23.51
C LYS A 341 -29.18 -12.86 22.76
N LEU A 342 -28.71 -14.04 23.18
CA LEU A 342 -27.81 -14.92 22.45
C LEU A 342 -28.33 -15.21 21.03
N LEU A 343 -27.43 -15.54 20.11
CA LEU A 343 -27.43 -16.69 19.18
C LEU A 343 -26.24 -16.50 18.21
N GLN A 344 -25.10 -17.14 18.45
CA GLN A 344 -24.68 -18.47 17.98
C GLN A 344 -24.61 -18.61 16.45
N ALA A 345 -23.41 -18.95 15.99
CA ALA A 345 -23.03 -19.23 14.61
C ALA A 345 -23.67 -20.52 14.06
N ALA A 346 -23.75 -20.58 12.73
CA ALA A 346 -23.54 -21.79 11.94
C ALA A 346 -22.55 -21.46 10.83
#